data_AF-A0A348TWS5-F1
#
_entry.id   AF-A0A348TWS5-F1
#
_cell.length_a   1.000
_cell.length_b   1.000
_cell.length_c   1.000
_cell.angle_alpha   90.00
_cell.angle_beta   90.00
_cell.angle_gamma   90.00
#
_symmetry.space_group_name_H-M   'P 1'
#
loop_
_entity.id
_entity.type
_entity.pdbx_description
1 polymer ?
#
loop_
_entity_poly.entity_id
_entity_poly.type
_entity_poly.pdbx_seq_one_letter_code
_entity_poly.pdbx_strand_id
1 'polypeptide(L)'
;AQALASAGIYPGAICDHNSEPLYAIDINDRLLETAGGNWSDVPGEELLESSLGSALSEVQPRDLYAAHLKVATGSSFRQWLHYSGPWMVKDPRLSLTLPWWLRRFPDAKVIWVLRDEAAVVDSLLRRQSLSYEAQSTLNAESALNLARTYSANAAKLLKRYGVDYRTVHYEDLTSSDEALQRKTWFGLYQFSNVKPGQMTGFAQRGLKQSEESVAKASTHALPSNGPLVSVIVPNYNHADYLDERISTIVNQSYKNIQVLLMDDCSTDDSRAVLEKWAAKDDRIEVLFNEKNSGSPFAQWERGSVWAKGKYLWIAESDDACALDMLALHVDALERNEKAVMAYSHSHLVDEKGSFLRDFREDYGFIFGDASRWKSDFTVEGKVEVAGSIIFSNTIP
;
A
#
# COMPACT_ATOMS: atom_id res chain seq x y z
N ALA A 1 10.37 4.26 -16.56
CA ALA A 1 11.57 3.44 -16.28
C ALA A 1 12.53 4.28 -15.47
N GLN A 2 13.08 5.36 -16.02
CA GLN A 2 13.91 6.30 -15.25
C GLN A 2 13.22 6.82 -13.97
N ALA A 3 11.98 7.31 -14.05
CA ALA A 3 11.24 7.75 -12.85
C ALA A 3 11.09 6.65 -11.77
N LEU A 4 10.93 5.39 -12.20
CA LEU A 4 10.81 4.20 -11.32
C LEU A 4 12.16 3.76 -10.78
N ALA A 5 13.21 3.78 -11.61
CA ALA A 5 14.58 3.48 -11.19
C ALA A 5 15.11 4.52 -10.18
N SER A 6 14.85 5.81 -10.41
CA SER A 6 15.11 6.88 -9.43
C SER A 6 14.32 6.68 -8.14
N ALA A 7 13.21 5.96 -8.21
CA ALA A 7 12.39 5.58 -7.08
C ALA A 7 12.80 4.24 -6.44
N GLY A 8 13.90 3.59 -6.87
CA GLY A 8 14.30 2.27 -6.37
C GLY A 8 13.41 1.12 -6.85
N ILE A 9 12.48 1.36 -7.78
CA ILE A 9 11.64 0.35 -8.41
C ILE A 9 12.31 -0.08 -9.73
N TYR A 10 12.90 -1.27 -9.71
CA TYR A 10 13.63 -1.80 -10.86
C TYR A 10 12.73 -2.70 -11.74
N PRO A 11 12.65 -2.46 -13.06
CA PRO A 11 11.94 -3.33 -13.99
C PRO A 11 12.74 -4.63 -14.18
N GLY A 12 12.61 -5.58 -13.26
CA GLY A 12 13.55 -6.70 -13.19
C GLY A 12 14.83 -6.32 -12.47
N ALA A 13 15.47 -7.31 -11.90
CA ALA A 13 16.23 -7.11 -10.67
C ALA A 13 17.60 -6.43 -10.79
N ILE A 14 18.06 -6.05 -11.99
CA ILE A 14 19.26 -5.23 -12.21
C ILE A 14 19.06 -4.37 -13.47
N CYS A 15 19.41 -3.08 -13.40
CA CYS A 15 19.53 -2.20 -14.56
C CYS A 15 20.99 -2.14 -15.06
N ASP A 16 21.20 -1.86 -16.34
CA ASP A 16 22.54 -1.63 -16.90
C ASP A 16 23.14 -0.26 -16.45
N HIS A 17 24.33 0.07 -16.95
CA HIS A 17 25.02 1.35 -16.68
C HIS A 17 24.26 2.59 -17.19
N ASN A 18 23.22 2.41 -18.01
CA ASN A 18 22.30 3.45 -18.47
C ASN A 18 20.95 3.43 -17.70
N SER A 19 20.85 2.65 -16.63
CA SER A 19 19.62 2.43 -15.85
C SER A 19 18.47 1.76 -16.63
N GLU A 20 18.79 1.01 -17.68
CA GLU A 20 17.81 0.26 -18.47
C GLU A 20 17.63 -1.19 -17.95
N PRO A 21 16.38 -1.69 -17.87
CA PRO A 21 16.10 -3.06 -17.44
C PRO A 21 16.49 -4.08 -18.50
N LEU A 22 17.70 -4.63 -18.41
CA LEU A 22 18.34 -5.26 -19.57
C LEU A 22 17.92 -6.73 -19.85
N TYR A 23 17.17 -7.41 -18.98
CA TYR A 23 16.91 -8.85 -19.15
C TYR A 23 15.45 -9.24 -19.41
N ALA A 24 14.47 -8.47 -18.94
CA ALA A 24 13.08 -8.82 -19.15
C ALA A 24 12.69 -8.81 -20.63
N ILE A 25 13.19 -7.85 -21.42
CA ILE A 25 12.83 -7.75 -22.85
C ILE A 25 13.45 -8.90 -23.64
N ASP A 26 14.76 -9.13 -23.52
CA ASP A 26 15.48 -10.23 -24.21
C ASP A 26 14.92 -11.63 -23.85
N ILE A 27 14.58 -11.86 -22.57
CA ILE A 27 13.96 -13.12 -22.17
C ILE A 27 12.59 -13.29 -22.80
N ASN A 28 11.81 -12.22 -22.87
CA ASN A 28 10.51 -12.28 -23.49
C ASN A 28 10.58 -12.41 -25.00
N ASP A 29 11.56 -11.78 -25.66
CA ASP A 29 11.88 -12.04 -27.07
C ASP A 29 12.11 -13.53 -27.31
N ARG A 30 13.01 -14.15 -26.54
CA ARG A 30 13.31 -15.59 -26.65
C ARG A 30 12.11 -16.48 -26.36
N LEU A 31 11.28 -16.11 -25.39
CA LEU A 31 10.06 -16.85 -25.04
C LEU A 31 9.03 -16.78 -26.18
N LEU A 32 8.86 -15.60 -26.79
CA LEU A 32 7.98 -15.42 -27.95
C LEU A 32 8.52 -16.15 -29.18
N GLU A 33 9.82 -16.05 -29.45
CA GLU A 33 10.49 -16.77 -30.55
C GLU A 33 10.37 -18.28 -30.39
N THR A 34 10.55 -18.80 -29.17
CA THR A 34 10.39 -20.24 -28.90
C THR A 34 8.95 -20.70 -29.11
N ALA A 35 7.98 -19.83 -28.83
CA ALA A 35 6.58 -20.05 -29.14
C ALA A 35 6.21 -19.76 -30.61
N GLY A 36 7.20 -19.46 -31.46
CA GLY A 36 7.02 -19.26 -32.91
C GLY A 36 6.49 -17.89 -33.31
N GLY A 37 6.61 -16.86 -32.46
CA GLY A 37 6.16 -15.51 -32.79
C GLY A 37 7.07 -14.41 -32.23
N ASN A 38 6.55 -13.19 -32.14
CA ASN A 38 7.28 -12.00 -31.70
C ASN A 38 6.32 -10.92 -31.18
N TRP A 39 6.83 -9.74 -30.81
CA TRP A 39 6.01 -8.63 -30.29
C TRP A 39 5.02 -7.99 -31.28
N SER A 40 5.13 -8.30 -32.57
CA SER A 40 4.18 -7.84 -33.59
C SER A 40 3.20 -8.95 -34.01
N ASP A 41 3.56 -10.21 -33.75
CA ASP A 41 2.77 -11.41 -34.04
C ASP A 41 2.82 -12.35 -32.83
N VAL A 42 1.93 -12.08 -31.86
CA VAL A 42 1.95 -12.71 -30.55
C VAL A 42 1.37 -14.13 -30.66
N PRO A 43 2.11 -15.18 -30.28
CA PRO A 43 1.60 -16.54 -30.27
C PRO A 43 0.38 -16.68 -29.35
N GLY A 44 -0.50 -17.63 -29.67
CA GLY A 44 -1.66 -17.95 -28.83
C GLY A 44 -1.26 -18.40 -27.42
N GLU A 45 -2.14 -18.18 -26.45
CA GLU A 45 -1.90 -18.46 -25.02
C GLU A 45 -1.44 -19.90 -24.76
N GLU A 46 -2.02 -20.89 -25.43
CA GLU A 46 -1.63 -22.31 -25.30
C GLU A 46 -0.22 -22.61 -25.83
N LEU A 47 0.18 -21.94 -26.93
CA LEU A 47 1.51 -22.04 -27.51
C LEU A 47 2.55 -21.38 -26.59
N LEU A 48 2.20 -20.25 -25.99
CA LEU A 48 3.05 -19.61 -24.98
C LEU A 48 3.18 -20.51 -23.75
N GLU A 49 2.10 -20.97 -23.13
CA GLU A 49 2.16 -21.81 -21.93
C GLU A 49 2.96 -23.11 -22.15
N SER A 50 2.79 -23.77 -23.29
CA SER A 50 3.55 -24.98 -23.64
C SER A 50 5.04 -24.70 -23.88
N SER A 51 5.37 -23.56 -24.52
CA SER A 51 6.76 -23.16 -24.80
C SER A 51 7.49 -22.62 -23.57
N LEU A 52 6.75 -21.99 -22.64
CA LEU A 52 7.27 -21.50 -21.36
C LEU A 52 7.76 -22.63 -20.44
N GLY A 53 7.34 -23.88 -20.66
CA GLY A 53 7.77 -25.06 -19.89
C GLY A 53 9.13 -25.62 -20.31
N SER A 54 9.53 -25.46 -21.58
CA SER A 54 10.71 -26.10 -22.16
C SER A 54 11.86 -25.15 -22.50
N ALA A 55 11.57 -23.88 -22.79
CA ALA A 55 12.54 -22.96 -23.40
C ALA A 55 13.67 -22.48 -22.46
N LEU A 56 13.39 -22.34 -21.16
CA LEU A 56 14.29 -21.67 -20.21
C LEU A 56 14.33 -22.34 -18.83
N SER A 57 13.97 -23.63 -18.74
CA SER A 57 13.99 -24.40 -17.47
C SER A 57 15.39 -24.49 -16.85
N GLU A 58 16.44 -24.33 -17.67
CA GLU A 58 17.83 -24.34 -17.23
C GLU A 58 18.31 -22.99 -16.67
N VAL A 59 17.58 -21.89 -16.93
CA VAL A 59 17.96 -20.54 -16.49
C VAL A 59 17.76 -20.41 -14.98
N GLN A 60 18.85 -20.43 -14.22
CA GLN A 60 18.83 -20.24 -12.77
C GLN A 60 18.54 -18.77 -12.44
N PRO A 61 18.02 -18.40 -11.24
CA PRO A 61 17.84 -16.98 -10.93
C PRO A 61 19.17 -16.28 -11.07
N ARG A 62 20.28 -16.90 -10.63
CA ARG A 62 21.64 -16.38 -10.83
C ARG A 62 21.99 -16.06 -12.29
N ASP A 63 21.48 -16.79 -13.29
CA ASP A 63 21.85 -16.58 -14.71
C ASP A 63 21.15 -15.34 -15.29
N LEU A 64 19.99 -14.98 -14.72
CA LEU A 64 19.28 -13.72 -14.99
C LEU A 64 20.03 -12.49 -14.45
N TYR A 65 21.01 -12.68 -13.55
CA TYR A 65 21.71 -11.62 -12.81
C TYR A 65 23.24 -11.65 -13.08
N ALA A 66 23.81 -12.77 -13.51
CA ALA A 66 25.25 -12.98 -13.66
C ALA A 66 25.84 -12.53 -15.01
N ALA A 67 25.01 -12.29 -16.04
CA ALA A 67 25.50 -11.87 -17.35
C ALA A 67 26.24 -10.50 -17.34
N HIS A 68 26.03 -9.67 -16.30
CA HIS A 68 26.81 -8.46 -16.04
C HIS A 68 28.15 -8.68 -15.32
N LEU A 69 28.41 -9.86 -14.74
CA LEU A 69 29.65 -10.17 -14.01
C LEU A 69 30.69 -10.90 -14.88
N LYS A 70 30.48 -11.08 -16.19
CA LYS A 70 31.56 -11.49 -17.10
C LYS A 70 32.57 -10.35 -17.25
N VAL A 71 33.46 -10.24 -16.26
CA VAL A 71 34.72 -9.50 -16.42
C VAL A 71 35.47 -10.18 -17.57
N ALA A 72 35.99 -9.40 -18.54
CA ALA A 72 36.69 -9.91 -19.72
C ALA A 72 37.90 -10.84 -19.41
N THR A 73 38.28 -10.95 -18.13
CA THR A 73 39.38 -11.75 -17.60
C THR A 73 38.97 -13.13 -17.07
N GLY A 74 37.68 -13.51 -17.13
CA GLY A 74 37.23 -14.85 -16.72
C GLY A 74 37.12 -15.10 -15.20
N SER A 75 37.17 -14.05 -14.38
CA SER A 75 37.02 -14.16 -12.92
C SER A 75 35.56 -13.98 -12.50
N SER A 76 34.98 -14.96 -11.78
CA SER A 76 33.63 -14.85 -11.22
C SER A 76 33.67 -14.33 -9.78
N PHE A 77 33.09 -13.16 -9.51
CA PHE A 77 32.85 -12.69 -8.14
C PHE A 77 31.55 -13.29 -7.61
N ARG A 78 31.60 -13.98 -6.47
CA ARG A 78 30.39 -14.38 -5.72
C ARG A 78 29.86 -13.17 -4.96
N GLN A 79 28.88 -12.46 -5.51
CA GLN A 79 27.97 -11.68 -4.66
C GLN A 79 26.95 -12.64 -4.04
N TRP A 80 26.93 -12.71 -2.71
CA TRP A 80 25.82 -13.33 -1.98
C TRP A 80 24.63 -12.39 -2.09
N LEU A 81 23.61 -12.76 -2.87
CA LEU A 81 22.43 -11.94 -3.09
C LEU A 81 21.20 -12.62 -2.48
N HIS A 82 20.79 -12.10 -1.32
CA HIS A 82 19.47 -12.30 -0.72
C HIS A 82 18.60 -11.10 -1.12
N TYR A 83 18.00 -11.08 -2.32
CA TYR A 83 17.00 -10.07 -2.66
C TYR A 83 15.64 -10.73 -2.89
N SER A 84 14.73 -10.52 -1.93
CA SER A 84 13.33 -10.95 -1.94
C SER A 84 12.38 -9.76 -2.07
N GLY A 85 12.86 -8.65 -2.65
CA GLY A 85 12.07 -7.44 -2.83
C GLY A 85 11.13 -7.50 -4.04
N PRO A 86 10.24 -6.50 -4.19
CA PRO A 86 9.17 -6.53 -5.18
C PRO A 86 9.70 -6.44 -6.60
N TRP A 87 9.02 -7.16 -7.50
CA TRP A 87 9.24 -7.09 -8.94
C TRP A 87 8.29 -6.08 -9.58
N MET A 88 8.55 -5.70 -10.84
CA MET A 88 7.68 -4.78 -11.58
C MET A 88 7.42 -5.30 -12.99
N VAL A 89 6.14 -5.29 -13.39
CA VAL A 89 5.67 -5.57 -14.76
C VAL A 89 5.33 -4.23 -15.43
N LYS A 90 6.36 -3.53 -15.92
CA LYS A 90 6.22 -2.16 -16.45
C LYS A 90 5.39 -2.05 -17.73
N ASP A 91 5.19 -3.14 -18.46
CA ASP A 91 4.62 -3.11 -19.80
C ASP A 91 3.56 -4.22 -19.93
N PRO A 92 2.34 -3.92 -20.42
CA PRO A 92 1.29 -4.92 -20.63
C PRO A 92 1.78 -6.12 -21.44
N ARG A 93 2.77 -5.94 -22.31
CA ARG A 93 3.37 -7.01 -23.11
C ARG A 93 4.14 -8.03 -22.26
N LEU A 94 4.71 -7.62 -21.13
CA LEU A 94 5.36 -8.50 -20.16
C LEU A 94 4.37 -9.39 -19.42
N SER A 95 3.06 -9.08 -19.47
CA SER A 95 2.04 -9.95 -18.88
C SER A 95 1.94 -11.30 -19.60
N LEU A 96 2.28 -11.36 -20.89
CA LEU A 96 2.21 -12.58 -21.70
C LEU A 96 3.13 -13.69 -21.20
N THR A 97 4.19 -13.32 -20.47
CA THR A 97 5.15 -14.25 -19.87
C THR A 97 5.08 -14.22 -18.35
N LEU A 98 4.09 -13.52 -17.77
CA LEU A 98 3.84 -13.47 -16.33
C LEU A 98 3.81 -14.85 -15.67
N PRO A 99 3.22 -15.91 -16.27
CA PRO A 99 3.25 -17.25 -15.67
C PRO A 99 4.68 -17.78 -15.44
N TRP A 100 5.61 -17.45 -16.33
CA TRP A 100 7.00 -17.84 -16.18
C TRP A 100 7.69 -17.05 -15.06
N TRP A 101 7.43 -15.74 -14.97
CA TRP A 101 7.97 -14.90 -13.91
C TRP A 101 7.46 -15.28 -12.52
N LEU A 102 6.15 -15.55 -12.36
CA LEU A 102 5.57 -15.94 -11.07
C LEU A 102 6.05 -17.32 -10.59
N ARG A 103 6.29 -18.27 -11.51
CA ARG A 103 6.95 -19.54 -11.14
C ARG A 103 8.35 -19.32 -10.58
N ARG A 104 9.01 -18.24 -10.98
CA ARG A 104 10.39 -17.95 -10.58
C ARG A 104 10.50 -17.03 -9.36
N PHE A 105 9.55 -16.11 -9.23
CA PHE A 105 9.43 -15.14 -8.17
C PHE A 105 8.00 -15.21 -7.61
N PRO A 106 7.68 -16.23 -6.81
CA PRO A 106 6.32 -16.45 -6.32
C PRO A 106 5.80 -15.31 -5.43
N ASP A 107 6.70 -14.60 -4.75
CA ASP A 107 6.37 -13.45 -3.88
C ASP A 107 6.44 -12.10 -4.61
N ALA A 108 6.53 -12.11 -5.95
CA ALA A 108 6.57 -10.90 -6.74
C ALA A 108 5.25 -10.13 -6.65
N LYS A 109 5.32 -8.89 -6.19
CA LYS A 109 4.21 -7.92 -6.33
C LYS A 109 4.16 -7.42 -7.77
N VAL A 110 2.97 -7.20 -8.33
CA VAL A 110 2.85 -6.74 -9.72
C VAL A 110 2.34 -5.31 -9.79
N ILE A 111 3.14 -4.40 -10.36
CA ILE A 111 2.72 -3.03 -10.66
C ILE A 111 2.37 -2.96 -12.13
N TRP A 112 1.11 -2.68 -12.48
CA TRP A 112 0.65 -2.50 -13.85
C TRP A 112 0.57 -1.02 -14.20
N VAL A 113 1.54 -0.55 -14.99
CA VAL A 113 1.60 0.84 -15.45
C VAL A 113 0.74 1.02 -16.70
N LEU A 114 -0.36 1.76 -16.56
CA LEU A 114 -1.19 2.21 -17.67
C LEU A 114 -0.60 3.46 -18.28
N ARG A 115 -0.80 3.62 -19.59
CA ARG A 115 -0.44 4.81 -20.35
C ARG A 115 -1.64 5.20 -21.21
N ASP A 116 -1.73 6.47 -21.53
CA ASP A 116 -2.67 6.95 -22.53
C ASP A 116 -2.52 6.20 -23.87
N GLU A 117 -3.65 5.76 -24.45
CA GLU A 117 -3.66 4.92 -25.66
C GLU A 117 -3.01 5.64 -26.85
N ALA A 118 -3.23 6.95 -27.01
CA ALA A 118 -2.63 7.72 -28.09
C ALA A 118 -1.11 7.82 -27.90
N ALA A 119 -0.65 8.05 -26.66
CA ALA A 119 0.78 8.04 -26.34
C ALA A 119 1.46 6.68 -26.55
N VAL A 120 0.72 5.57 -26.43
CA VAL A 120 1.19 4.22 -26.77
C VAL A 120 1.28 4.06 -28.29
N VAL A 121 0.25 4.44 -29.04
CA VAL A 121 0.24 4.40 -30.51
C VAL A 121 1.40 5.20 -31.09
N ASP A 122 1.57 6.45 -30.66
CA ASP A 122 2.67 7.31 -31.11
C ASP A 122 4.04 6.69 -30.78
N SER A 123 4.15 6.04 -29.62
CA SER A 123 5.38 5.33 -29.25
C SER A 123 5.66 4.14 -30.17
N LEU A 124 4.64 3.34 -30.52
CA LEU A 124 4.79 2.19 -31.42
C LEU A 124 5.14 2.64 -32.84
N LEU A 125 4.48 3.68 -33.34
CA LEU A 125 4.72 4.20 -34.68
C LEU A 125 6.13 4.76 -34.84
N ARG A 126 6.62 5.52 -33.85
CA ARG A 126 8.00 6.07 -33.86
C ARG A 126 9.08 5.00 -33.83
N ARG A 127 8.82 3.85 -33.20
CA ARG A 127 9.81 2.78 -33.07
C ARG A 127 10.08 2.02 -34.36
N GLN A 128 9.12 2.04 -35.29
CA GLN A 128 9.26 1.41 -36.61
C GLN A 128 10.40 1.99 -37.46
N SER A 129 10.83 3.22 -37.17
CA SER A 129 11.93 3.87 -37.88
C SER A 129 13.30 3.66 -37.22
N LEU A 130 13.37 2.94 -36.10
CA LEU A 130 14.62 2.64 -35.40
C LEU A 130 15.28 1.39 -36.00
N SER A 131 16.51 1.53 -36.48
CA SER A 131 17.24 0.44 -37.16
C SER A 131 17.60 -0.74 -36.26
N TYR A 132 17.48 -0.60 -34.95
CA TYR A 132 17.79 -1.62 -33.95
C TYR A 132 16.55 -2.23 -33.30
N GLU A 133 15.34 -1.79 -33.64
CA GLU A 133 14.10 -2.47 -33.23
C GLU A 133 13.59 -3.36 -34.37
N ALA A 134 12.80 -4.38 -34.04
CA ALA A 134 12.16 -5.23 -35.04
C ALA A 134 11.28 -4.38 -35.97
N GLN A 135 11.48 -4.52 -37.28
CA GLN A 135 10.64 -3.84 -38.26
C GLN A 135 9.20 -4.32 -38.13
N SER A 136 8.26 -3.39 -37.99
CA SER A 136 6.83 -3.69 -38.02
C SER A 136 6.13 -2.89 -39.12
N THR A 137 4.91 -3.28 -39.45
CA THR A 137 4.07 -2.65 -40.49
C THR A 137 2.83 -1.99 -39.88
N LEU A 138 2.93 -1.57 -38.61
CA LEU A 138 1.83 -1.00 -37.86
C LEU A 138 1.44 0.38 -38.43
N ASN A 139 0.15 0.52 -38.75
CA ASN A 139 -0.52 1.81 -38.86
C ASN A 139 -1.20 2.17 -37.52
N ALA A 140 -1.73 3.39 -37.40
CA ALA A 140 -2.36 3.87 -36.16
C ALA A 140 -3.49 2.96 -35.64
N GLU A 141 -4.32 2.43 -36.54
CA GLU A 141 -5.44 1.54 -36.18
C GLU A 141 -4.93 0.19 -35.66
N SER A 142 -4.00 -0.44 -36.38
CA SER A 142 -3.39 -1.71 -35.97
C SER A 142 -2.56 -1.57 -34.68
N ALA A 143 -1.88 -0.44 -34.47
CA ALA A 143 -1.15 -0.15 -33.25
C ALA A 143 -2.08 0.02 -32.05
N LEU A 144 -3.23 0.69 -32.24
CA LEU A 144 -4.25 0.85 -31.21
C LEU A 144 -4.88 -0.50 -30.84
N ASN A 145 -5.24 -1.29 -31.86
CA ASN A 145 -5.79 -2.62 -31.64
C ASN A 145 -4.80 -3.51 -30.88
N LEU A 146 -3.53 -3.50 -31.29
CA LEU A 146 -2.46 -4.22 -30.63
C LEU A 146 -2.31 -3.80 -29.15
N ALA A 147 -2.29 -2.49 -28.86
CA ALA A 147 -2.22 -1.97 -27.49
C ALA A 147 -3.40 -2.45 -26.62
N ARG A 148 -4.62 -2.45 -27.17
CA ARG A 148 -5.83 -2.93 -26.48
C ARG A 148 -5.80 -4.43 -26.25
N THR A 149 -5.35 -5.22 -27.23
CA THR A 149 -5.17 -6.66 -27.08
C THR A 149 -4.20 -6.97 -25.94
N TYR A 150 -3.09 -6.24 -25.84
CA TYR A 150 -2.15 -6.42 -24.73
C TYR A 150 -2.76 -6.10 -23.37
N SER A 151 -3.48 -4.98 -23.25
CA SER A 151 -4.15 -4.62 -22.00
C SER A 151 -5.23 -5.63 -21.59
N ALA A 152 -6.01 -6.15 -22.55
CA ALA A 152 -7.01 -7.18 -22.31
C ALA A 152 -6.39 -8.50 -21.85
N ASN A 153 -5.30 -8.92 -22.49
CA ASN A 153 -4.56 -10.12 -22.11
C ASN A 153 -3.93 -9.99 -20.72
N ALA A 154 -3.36 -8.83 -20.39
CA ALA A 154 -2.81 -8.54 -19.06
C ALA A 154 -3.87 -8.68 -17.97
N ALA A 155 -5.05 -8.06 -18.15
CA ALA A 155 -6.16 -8.17 -17.19
C ALA A 155 -6.60 -9.63 -16.99
N LYS A 156 -6.74 -10.38 -18.09
CA LYS A 156 -7.15 -11.80 -18.05
C LYS A 156 -6.14 -12.65 -17.27
N LEU A 157 -4.84 -12.46 -17.52
CA LEU A 157 -3.78 -13.22 -16.88
C LEU A 157 -3.65 -12.88 -15.39
N LEU A 158 -3.65 -11.59 -15.02
CA LEU A 158 -3.61 -11.17 -13.61
C LEU A 158 -4.77 -11.79 -12.81
N LYS A 159 -5.98 -11.78 -13.38
CA LYS A 159 -7.15 -12.42 -12.76
C LYS A 159 -7.02 -13.94 -12.67
N ARG A 160 -6.56 -14.61 -13.74
CA ARG A 160 -6.42 -16.08 -13.79
C ARG A 160 -5.43 -16.61 -12.74
N TYR A 161 -4.33 -15.89 -12.53
CA TYR A 161 -3.27 -16.30 -11.61
C TYR A 161 -3.46 -15.79 -10.18
N GLY A 162 -4.52 -15.02 -9.90
CA GLY A 162 -4.83 -14.53 -8.55
C GLY A 162 -3.72 -13.66 -7.95
N VAL A 163 -3.00 -12.93 -8.81
CA VAL A 163 -1.82 -12.16 -8.39
C VAL A 163 -2.27 -10.88 -7.71
N ASP A 164 -1.64 -10.54 -6.59
CA ASP A 164 -1.81 -9.22 -6.00
C ASP A 164 -1.12 -8.17 -6.90
N TYR A 165 -1.91 -7.26 -7.46
CA TYR A 165 -1.42 -6.24 -8.39
C TYR A 165 -2.00 -4.86 -8.11
N ARG A 166 -1.21 -3.82 -8.39
CA ARG A 166 -1.63 -2.42 -8.33
C ARG A 166 -1.51 -1.75 -9.68
N THR A 167 -2.61 -1.16 -10.13
CA THR A 167 -2.65 -0.34 -11.34
C THR A 167 -2.21 1.08 -11.03
N VAL A 168 -1.43 1.68 -11.94
CA VAL A 168 -0.99 3.07 -11.84
C VAL A 168 -0.93 3.72 -13.21
N HIS A 169 -1.37 4.97 -13.34
CA HIS A 169 -1.20 5.73 -14.58
C HIS A 169 0.19 6.37 -14.63
N TYR A 170 0.87 6.22 -15.77
CA TYR A 170 2.19 6.81 -16.00
C TYR A 170 2.13 8.34 -15.90
N GLU A 171 1.05 8.92 -16.41
CA GLU A 171 0.81 10.36 -16.41
C GLU A 171 0.78 10.91 -14.99
N ASP A 172 0.19 10.18 -14.04
CA ASP A 172 0.15 10.54 -12.63
C ASP A 172 1.54 10.48 -11.99
N LEU A 173 2.33 9.44 -12.30
CA LEU A 173 3.71 9.28 -11.81
C LEU A 173 4.65 10.40 -12.27
N THR A 174 4.34 11.01 -13.41
CA THR A 174 5.13 12.10 -14.01
C THR A 174 4.40 13.44 -14.03
N SER A 175 3.28 13.55 -13.31
CA SER A 175 2.42 14.73 -13.36
C SER A 175 3.16 15.97 -12.85
N SER A 176 2.89 17.13 -13.46
CA SER A 176 3.31 18.43 -12.92
C SER A 176 2.50 18.84 -11.69
N ASP A 177 1.34 18.20 -11.46
CA ASP A 177 0.61 18.32 -10.20
C ASP A 177 1.34 17.49 -9.13
N GLU A 178 2.11 18.18 -8.28
CA GLU A 178 2.88 17.59 -7.18
C GLU A 178 2.00 16.77 -6.23
N ALA A 179 0.74 17.16 -6.01
CA ALA A 179 -0.18 16.46 -5.12
C ALA A 179 -0.56 15.09 -5.67
N LEU A 180 -1.01 15.07 -6.93
CA LEU A 180 -1.39 13.86 -7.65
C LEU A 180 -0.19 12.92 -7.78
N GLN A 181 0.97 13.46 -8.12
CA GLN A 181 2.20 12.70 -8.24
C GLN A 181 2.56 12.03 -6.91
N ARG A 182 2.61 12.78 -5.80
CA ARG A 182 2.92 12.24 -4.47
C ARG A 182 1.96 11.15 -4.02
N LYS A 183 0.65 11.38 -4.16
CA LYS A 183 -0.40 10.38 -3.81
C LYS A 183 -0.17 9.07 -4.55
N THR A 184 0.17 9.17 -5.83
CA THR A 184 0.39 8.02 -6.71
C THR A 184 1.63 7.22 -6.29
N TRP A 185 2.74 7.91 -6.02
CA TRP A 185 3.97 7.28 -5.54
C TRP A 185 3.85 6.70 -4.14
N PHE A 186 3.12 7.37 -3.23
CA PHE A 186 2.84 6.82 -1.91
C PHE A 186 2.01 5.55 -1.99
N GLY A 187 1.02 5.50 -2.88
CA GLY A 187 0.30 4.26 -3.17
C GLY A 187 1.23 3.13 -3.62
N LEU A 188 2.18 3.42 -4.53
CA LEU A 188 3.18 2.42 -4.92
C LEU A 188 4.09 2.01 -3.76
N TYR A 189 4.49 2.93 -2.87
CA TYR A 189 5.25 2.61 -1.67
C TYR A 189 4.45 1.71 -0.71
N GLN A 190 3.18 2.00 -0.43
CA GLN A 190 2.37 1.14 0.44
C GLN A 190 2.22 -0.27 -0.14
N PHE A 191 2.04 -0.35 -1.46
CA PHE A 191 1.90 -1.63 -2.14
C PHE A 191 3.21 -2.40 -2.16
N SER A 192 4.31 -1.77 -2.59
CA SER A 192 5.58 -2.46 -2.86
C SER A 192 6.60 -2.37 -1.71
N ASN A 193 6.39 -1.53 -0.71
CA ASN A 193 7.41 -1.18 0.30
C ASN A 193 8.69 -0.57 -0.31
N VAL A 194 8.61 0.03 -1.52
CA VAL A 194 9.73 0.71 -2.16
C VAL A 194 9.62 2.21 -1.94
N LYS A 195 10.60 2.78 -1.22
CA LYS A 195 10.70 4.23 -0.99
C LYS A 195 11.11 4.91 -2.29
N PRO A 196 10.29 5.76 -2.91
CA PRO A 196 10.77 6.57 -4.02
C PRO A 196 11.90 7.49 -3.53
N GLY A 197 13.00 7.52 -4.27
CA GLY A 197 14.17 8.35 -4.03
C GLY A 197 13.88 9.84 -4.22
N GLN A 198 14.91 10.60 -4.62
CA GLN A 198 14.85 12.06 -4.74
C GLN A 198 13.96 12.51 -5.91
N MET A 199 12.65 12.46 -5.71
CA MET A 199 11.69 13.07 -6.61
C MET A 199 11.78 14.60 -6.53
N THR A 200 12.00 15.26 -7.67
CA THR A 200 11.90 16.71 -7.81
C THR A 200 10.49 17.17 -7.44
N GLY A 201 10.38 18.09 -6.48
CA GLY A 201 9.09 18.50 -5.88
C GLY A 201 8.89 17.98 -4.45
N PHE A 202 9.77 17.11 -3.92
CA PHE A 202 9.87 16.82 -2.48
C PHE A 202 10.75 17.83 -1.72
N ALA A 203 11.24 18.88 -2.40
CA ALA A 203 11.87 20.01 -1.73
C ALA A 203 10.79 20.81 -0.98
N GLN A 204 11.05 21.01 0.30
CA GLN A 204 10.24 21.77 1.26
C GLN A 204 9.63 23.02 0.62
N ARG A 205 8.30 23.07 0.47
CA ARG A 205 7.63 24.38 0.45
C ARG A 205 7.65 24.86 1.88
N GLY A 206 8.54 25.81 2.16
CA GLY A 206 8.66 26.45 3.46
C GLY A 206 7.32 27.06 3.86
N LEU A 207 6.50 26.29 4.58
CA LEU A 207 5.52 26.87 5.47
C LEU A 207 6.33 27.45 6.61
N LYS A 208 6.29 28.77 6.77
CA LYS A 208 6.66 29.40 8.03
C LYS A 208 5.77 28.78 9.11
N GLN A 209 6.28 27.77 9.79
CA GLN A 209 5.75 27.38 11.09
C GLN A 209 6.00 28.57 12.01
N SER A 210 4.94 29.10 12.59
CA SER A 210 5.05 29.77 13.87
C SER A 210 5.65 28.74 14.83
N GLU A 211 6.85 29.01 15.33
CA GLU A 211 7.43 28.25 16.44
C GLU A 211 6.50 28.39 17.64
N GLU A 212 5.71 27.35 17.91
CA GLU A 212 5.05 27.20 19.21
C GLU A 212 5.66 26.03 19.96
N SER A 213 5.80 26.29 21.26
CA SER A 213 6.61 25.65 22.26
C SER A 213 6.62 24.12 22.28
N VAL A 214 7.81 23.56 22.49
CA VAL A 214 8.01 22.22 23.04
C VAL A 214 7.22 22.11 24.34
N ALA A 215 6.15 21.31 24.32
CA ALA A 215 5.35 21.06 25.52
C ALA A 215 6.22 20.36 26.58
N LYS A 216 6.38 21.02 27.74
CA LYS A 216 6.82 20.34 28.96
C LYS A 216 5.82 19.23 29.26
N ALA A 217 6.33 18.03 29.55
CA ALA A 217 5.52 16.94 30.07
C ALA A 217 4.61 17.47 31.20
N SER A 218 3.29 17.29 31.03
CA SER A 218 2.29 17.71 32.00
C SER A 218 2.59 17.04 33.35
N THR A 219 2.74 17.86 34.39
CA THR A 219 2.89 17.40 35.78
C THR A 219 1.53 17.23 36.46
N HIS A 220 0.43 17.47 35.75
CA HIS A 220 -0.92 17.31 36.28
C HIS A 220 -1.39 15.86 36.12
N ALA A 221 -2.06 15.34 37.14
CA ALA A 221 -2.67 14.02 37.09
C ALA A 221 -3.69 13.95 35.94
N LEU A 222 -3.61 12.90 35.12
CA LEU A 222 -4.58 12.67 34.05
C LEU A 222 -5.96 12.39 34.63
N PRO A 223 -7.05 12.78 33.93
CA PRO A 223 -8.40 12.49 34.39
C PRO A 223 -8.62 10.98 34.43
N SER A 224 -9.29 10.51 35.48
CA SER A 224 -9.76 9.12 35.60
C SER A 224 -11.28 9.01 35.52
N ASN A 225 -11.99 10.09 35.89
CA ASN A 225 -13.43 10.21 35.90
C ASN A 225 -13.81 11.61 35.37
N GLY A 226 -14.54 11.66 34.24
CA GLY A 226 -14.93 12.87 33.52
C GLY A 226 -16.15 12.60 32.64
N PRO A 227 -16.30 13.21 31.45
CA PRO A 227 -17.41 12.91 30.54
C PRO A 227 -17.39 11.45 30.06
N LEU A 228 -18.56 10.86 29.84
CA LEU A 228 -18.66 9.49 29.34
C LEU A 228 -18.04 9.39 27.93
N VAL A 229 -17.17 8.40 27.73
CA VAL A 229 -16.65 8.01 26.41
C VAL A 229 -17.36 6.73 25.97
N SER A 230 -18.07 6.76 24.85
CA SER A 230 -18.56 5.54 24.20
C SER A 230 -17.50 5.01 23.26
N VAL A 231 -17.10 3.76 23.46
CA VAL A 231 -16.13 3.04 22.62
C VAL A 231 -16.91 2.05 21.78
N ILE A 232 -16.90 2.20 20.46
CA ILE A 232 -17.52 1.23 19.55
C ILE A 232 -16.43 0.31 18.99
N VAL A 233 -16.66 -1.00 19.04
CA VAL A 233 -15.75 -2.01 18.48
C VAL A 233 -16.47 -2.72 17.34
N PRO A 234 -16.38 -2.20 16.10
CA PRO A 234 -16.90 -2.89 14.93
C PRO A 234 -16.04 -4.14 14.64
N ASN A 235 -16.71 -5.26 14.43
CA ASN A 235 -16.05 -6.53 14.16
C ASN A 235 -16.69 -7.26 12.96
N TYR A 236 -15.84 -7.87 12.15
CA TYR A 236 -16.22 -8.89 11.19
C TYR A 236 -15.05 -9.86 10.98
N ASN A 237 -15.20 -11.12 11.40
CA ASN A 237 -14.20 -12.17 11.25
C ASN A 237 -12.81 -11.86 11.85
N HIS A 238 -12.75 -11.17 13.01
CA HIS A 238 -11.51 -10.81 13.71
C HIS A 238 -11.37 -11.51 15.07
N ALA A 239 -11.91 -12.73 15.23
CA ALA A 239 -11.92 -13.45 16.52
C ALA A 239 -10.54 -13.52 17.20
N ASP A 240 -9.48 -13.72 16.41
CA ASP A 240 -8.10 -13.87 16.88
C ASP A 240 -7.53 -12.61 17.55
N TYR A 241 -8.09 -11.42 17.25
CA TYR A 241 -7.59 -10.13 17.75
C TYR A 241 -8.45 -9.54 18.88
N LEU A 242 -9.72 -9.97 18.98
CA LEU A 242 -10.70 -9.39 19.90
C LEU A 242 -10.28 -9.46 21.38
N ASP A 243 -9.67 -10.56 21.83
CA ASP A 243 -9.28 -10.69 23.24
C ASP A 243 -8.22 -9.63 23.62
N GLU A 244 -7.24 -9.32 22.76
CA GLU A 244 -6.27 -8.25 23.00
C GLU A 244 -6.92 -6.87 22.89
N ARG A 245 -7.68 -6.64 21.81
CA ARG A 245 -8.35 -5.36 21.58
C ARG A 245 -9.21 -4.94 22.75
N ILE A 246 -10.13 -5.82 23.15
CA ILE A 246 -11.07 -5.53 24.24
C ILE A 246 -10.32 -5.37 25.56
N SER A 247 -9.30 -6.20 25.81
CA SER A 247 -8.48 -6.10 27.03
C SER A 247 -7.80 -4.73 27.15
N THR A 248 -7.25 -4.17 26.07
CA THR A 248 -6.61 -2.83 26.10
C THR A 248 -7.61 -1.69 26.29
N ILE A 249 -8.86 -1.84 25.82
CA ILE A 249 -9.97 -0.90 26.07
C ILE A 249 -10.42 -0.94 27.52
N VAL A 250 -10.77 -2.11 28.05
CA VAL A 250 -11.34 -2.23 29.42
C VAL A 250 -10.33 -1.81 30.49
N ASN A 251 -9.04 -1.98 30.20
CA ASN A 251 -7.95 -1.66 31.11
C ASN A 251 -7.52 -0.18 31.09
N GLN A 252 -8.00 0.63 30.14
CA GLN A 252 -7.68 2.08 30.05
C GLN A 252 -7.70 2.76 31.43
N SER A 253 -6.73 3.65 31.69
CA SER A 253 -6.63 4.37 32.96
C SER A 253 -7.84 5.28 33.21
N TYR A 254 -8.47 5.77 32.14
CA TYR A 254 -9.75 6.45 32.16
C TYR A 254 -10.90 5.45 32.31
N LYS A 255 -11.72 5.58 33.37
CA LYS A 255 -12.69 4.52 33.75
C LYS A 255 -14.13 4.79 33.34
N ASN A 256 -14.50 6.05 33.08
CA ASN A 256 -15.88 6.41 32.70
C ASN A 256 -16.15 6.11 31.21
N ILE A 257 -16.21 4.83 30.87
CA ILE A 257 -16.42 4.33 29.51
C ILE A 257 -17.67 3.46 29.41
N GLN A 258 -18.30 3.50 28.25
CA GLN A 258 -19.28 2.52 27.77
C GLN A 258 -18.64 1.80 26.58
N VAL A 259 -18.65 0.47 26.54
CA VAL A 259 -18.04 -0.31 25.46
C VAL A 259 -19.15 -1.01 24.68
N LEU A 260 -19.21 -0.77 23.38
CA LEU A 260 -20.24 -1.26 22.46
C LEU A 260 -19.58 -2.22 21.47
N LEU A 261 -19.70 -3.52 21.74
CA LEU A 261 -19.14 -4.58 20.91
C LEU A 261 -20.13 -4.94 19.80
N MET A 262 -19.70 -4.84 18.54
CA MET A 262 -20.59 -5.00 17.39
C MET A 262 -20.08 -6.09 16.47
N ASP A 263 -20.94 -7.01 16.05
CA ASP A 263 -20.60 -8.11 15.15
C ASP A 263 -21.41 -8.04 13.86
N ASP A 264 -20.74 -7.91 12.71
CA ASP A 264 -21.38 -7.83 11.40
C ASP A 264 -21.66 -9.21 10.79
N CYS A 265 -22.27 -10.09 11.58
CA CYS A 265 -22.61 -11.45 11.18
C CYS A 265 -21.34 -12.24 10.79
N SER A 266 -20.36 -12.28 11.69
CA SER A 266 -19.13 -13.06 11.50
C SER A 266 -19.42 -14.54 11.38
N THR A 267 -18.55 -15.23 10.64
CA THR A 267 -18.58 -16.69 10.43
C THR A 267 -17.56 -17.43 11.27
N ASP A 268 -16.69 -16.71 11.98
CA ASP A 268 -15.71 -17.24 12.93
C ASP A 268 -16.25 -17.19 14.38
N ASP A 269 -15.36 -17.41 15.36
CA ASP A 269 -15.71 -17.45 16.78
C ASP A 269 -15.92 -16.05 17.41
N SER A 270 -15.98 -14.98 16.61
CA SER A 270 -16.09 -13.60 17.11
C SER A 270 -17.25 -13.44 18.09
N ARG A 271 -18.44 -13.94 17.73
CA ARG A 271 -19.64 -13.84 18.58
C ARG A 271 -19.41 -14.41 19.98
N ALA A 272 -18.80 -15.58 20.08
CA ALA A 272 -18.52 -16.24 21.36
C ALA A 272 -17.53 -15.41 22.20
N VAL A 273 -16.52 -14.81 21.57
CA VAL A 273 -15.57 -13.93 22.25
C VAL A 273 -16.27 -12.68 22.80
N LEU A 274 -17.12 -12.02 21.99
CA LEU A 274 -17.85 -10.82 22.42
C LEU A 274 -18.82 -11.11 23.57
N GLU A 275 -19.59 -12.21 23.50
CA GLU A 275 -20.49 -12.63 24.57
C GLU A 275 -19.75 -12.92 25.88
N LYS A 276 -18.59 -13.60 25.79
CA LYS A 276 -17.70 -13.86 26.93
C LYS A 276 -17.22 -12.58 27.60
N TRP A 277 -16.92 -11.53 26.83
CA TRP A 277 -16.51 -10.23 27.39
C TRP A 277 -17.69 -9.47 28.01
N ALA A 278 -18.85 -9.46 27.34
CA ALA A 278 -20.07 -8.85 27.87
C ALA A 278 -20.51 -9.44 29.21
N ALA A 279 -20.32 -10.75 29.40
CA ALA A 279 -20.61 -11.43 30.67
C ALA A 279 -19.64 -11.08 31.82
N LYS A 280 -18.48 -10.48 31.52
CA LYS A 280 -17.41 -10.19 32.50
C LYS A 280 -17.37 -8.76 33.00
N ASP A 281 -17.90 -7.81 32.24
CA ASP A 281 -17.78 -6.38 32.54
C ASP A 281 -19.10 -5.67 32.21
N ASP A 282 -19.76 -5.13 33.23
CA ASP A 282 -21.08 -4.50 33.11
C ASP A 282 -21.08 -3.21 32.25
N ARG A 283 -19.89 -2.70 31.89
CA ARG A 283 -19.75 -1.55 30.97
C ARG A 283 -19.92 -1.96 29.50
N ILE A 284 -19.94 -3.26 29.21
CA ILE A 284 -19.95 -3.83 27.87
C ILE A 284 -21.39 -4.16 27.45
N GLU A 285 -21.82 -3.61 26.31
CA GLU A 285 -23.04 -4.00 25.61
C GLU A 285 -22.66 -4.64 24.26
N VAL A 286 -23.44 -5.63 23.79
CA VAL A 286 -23.21 -6.32 22.51
C VAL A 286 -24.34 -6.10 21.52
N LEU A 287 -24.02 -6.01 20.24
CA LEU A 287 -24.98 -5.92 19.14
C LEU A 287 -24.55 -6.82 17.98
N PHE A 288 -25.41 -7.79 17.66
CA PHE A 288 -25.19 -8.77 16.60
C PHE A 288 -26.05 -8.48 15.37
N ASN A 289 -25.44 -8.52 14.19
CA ASN A 289 -26.19 -8.42 12.95
C ASN A 289 -26.78 -9.75 12.52
N GLU A 290 -27.99 -9.66 11.99
CA GLU A 290 -28.63 -10.79 11.31
C GLU A 290 -28.00 -11.04 9.93
N LYS A 291 -27.46 -10.01 9.29
CA LYS A 291 -26.79 -10.07 7.99
C LYS A 291 -25.55 -9.20 7.97
N ASN A 292 -24.52 -9.65 7.25
CA ASN A 292 -23.35 -8.83 6.99
C ASN A 292 -23.75 -7.57 6.18
N SER A 293 -23.31 -6.41 6.64
CA SER A 293 -23.64 -5.10 6.07
C SER A 293 -22.81 -4.77 4.83
N GLY A 294 -21.69 -5.48 4.63
CA GLY A 294 -20.76 -5.30 3.52
C GLY A 294 -19.86 -4.06 3.64
N SER A 295 -19.89 -3.34 4.77
CA SER A 295 -19.11 -2.12 4.96
C SER A 295 -18.87 -1.78 6.44
N PRO A 296 -17.64 -1.45 6.85
CA PRO A 296 -17.37 -0.99 8.21
C PRO A 296 -18.14 0.28 8.56
N PHE A 297 -18.41 1.16 7.59
CA PHE A 297 -19.11 2.42 7.81
C PHE A 297 -20.55 2.24 8.30
N ALA A 298 -21.23 1.15 7.92
CA ALA A 298 -22.57 0.86 8.42
C ALA A 298 -22.53 0.51 9.93
N GLN A 299 -21.48 -0.16 10.38
CA GLN A 299 -21.25 -0.40 11.80
C GLN A 299 -20.88 0.89 12.54
N TRP A 300 -20.03 1.73 11.96
CA TRP A 300 -19.68 3.02 12.54
C TRP A 300 -20.90 3.90 12.77
N GLU A 301 -21.76 4.03 11.75
CA GLU A 301 -23.00 4.81 11.82
C GLU A 301 -23.89 4.28 12.94
N ARG A 302 -24.16 2.97 12.95
CA ARG A 302 -25.04 2.40 13.98
C ARG A 302 -24.44 2.50 15.37
N GLY A 303 -23.14 2.28 15.53
CA GLY A 303 -22.43 2.46 16.79
C GLY A 303 -22.53 3.91 17.28
N SER A 304 -22.40 4.89 16.38
CA SER A 304 -22.52 6.31 16.70
C SER A 304 -23.92 6.70 17.19
N VAL A 305 -24.98 6.07 16.65
CA VAL A 305 -26.36 6.27 17.10
C VAL A 305 -26.63 5.60 18.44
N TRP A 306 -25.97 4.47 18.71
CA TRP A 306 -26.13 3.73 19.97
C TRP A 306 -25.31 4.34 21.13
N ALA A 307 -24.22 5.03 20.81
CA ALA A 307 -23.35 5.71 21.75
C ALA A 307 -24.10 6.74 22.61
N LYS A 308 -23.80 6.74 23.92
CA LYS A 308 -24.39 7.64 24.92
C LYS A 308 -23.38 8.68 25.45
N GLY A 309 -22.11 8.53 25.10
CA GLY A 309 -21.01 9.36 25.57
C GLY A 309 -21.00 10.76 24.97
N LYS A 310 -20.35 11.70 25.68
CA LYS A 310 -19.98 13.01 25.12
C LYS A 310 -18.96 12.82 23.99
N TYR A 311 -18.07 11.85 24.17
CA TYR A 311 -17.05 11.47 23.20
C TYR A 311 -17.31 10.08 22.66
N LEU A 312 -17.00 9.91 21.38
CA LEU A 312 -17.07 8.64 20.66
C LEU A 312 -15.66 8.25 20.24
N TRP A 313 -15.30 6.99 20.51
CA TRP A 313 -14.10 6.38 19.98
C TRP A 313 -14.48 5.21 19.08
N ILE A 314 -14.09 5.27 17.82
CA ILE A 314 -14.16 4.16 16.88
C ILE A 314 -12.91 3.32 17.06
N ALA A 315 -13.09 2.12 17.59
CA ALA A 315 -12.03 1.24 18.03
C ALA A 315 -12.04 -0.05 17.18
N GLU A 316 -11.34 -0.05 16.05
CA GLU A 316 -11.26 -1.22 15.16
C GLU A 316 -10.81 -2.48 15.91
N SER A 317 -11.31 -3.64 15.45
CA SER A 317 -11.28 -4.90 16.20
C SER A 317 -9.90 -5.58 16.25
N ASP A 318 -8.98 -5.17 15.37
CA ASP A 318 -7.66 -5.76 15.13
C ASP A 318 -6.49 -4.91 15.67
N ASP A 319 -6.78 -3.85 16.43
CA ASP A 319 -5.77 -2.94 16.99
C ASP A 319 -5.52 -3.12 18.50
N ALA A 320 -4.45 -2.51 19.01
CA ALA A 320 -4.19 -2.35 20.44
C ALA A 320 -3.90 -0.89 20.79
N CYS A 321 -4.11 -0.49 22.05
CA CYS A 321 -3.89 0.89 22.49
C CYS A 321 -3.10 0.97 23.81
N ALA A 322 -2.35 2.06 23.98
CA ALA A 322 -1.65 2.37 25.22
C ALA A 322 -2.63 2.61 26.38
N LEU A 323 -2.21 2.25 27.60
CA LEU A 323 -3.04 2.27 28.82
C LEU A 323 -3.64 3.65 29.14
N ASP A 324 -2.94 4.72 28.82
CA ASP A 324 -3.26 6.10 29.16
C ASP A 324 -3.85 6.92 28.00
N MET A 325 -4.03 6.30 26.82
CA MET A 325 -4.48 6.96 25.59
C MET A 325 -5.79 7.73 25.79
N LEU A 326 -6.84 7.09 26.34
CA LEU A 326 -8.12 7.77 26.55
C LEU A 326 -8.00 8.93 27.55
N ALA A 327 -7.21 8.78 28.60
CA ALA A 327 -7.05 9.81 29.60
C ALA A 327 -6.36 11.05 28.99
N LEU A 328 -5.35 10.86 28.16
CA LEU A 328 -4.68 11.92 27.41
C LEU A 328 -5.62 12.60 26.39
N HIS A 329 -6.41 11.83 25.64
CA HIS A 329 -7.36 12.37 24.67
C HIS A 329 -8.46 13.19 25.34
N VAL A 330 -9.11 12.66 26.38
CA VAL A 330 -10.17 13.37 27.13
C VAL A 330 -9.62 14.67 27.71
N ASP A 331 -8.43 14.62 28.29
CA ASP A 331 -7.75 15.78 28.87
C ASP A 331 -7.43 16.86 27.83
N ALA A 332 -6.95 16.47 26.64
CA ALA A 332 -6.72 17.40 25.53
C ALA A 332 -8.02 18.04 25.02
N LEU A 333 -9.09 17.26 24.91
CA LEU A 333 -10.40 17.73 24.45
C LEU A 333 -11.09 18.65 25.47
N GLU A 334 -11.04 18.33 26.77
CA GLU A 334 -11.66 19.14 27.82
C GLU A 334 -10.93 20.46 28.07
N ARG A 335 -9.61 20.53 27.84
CA ARG A 335 -8.83 21.77 27.98
C ARG A 335 -9.03 22.76 26.85
N ASN A 336 -9.56 22.31 25.71
CA ASN A 336 -9.76 23.14 24.54
C ASN A 336 -11.21 23.04 24.06
N GLU A 337 -12.03 23.99 24.45
CA GLU A 337 -13.46 24.04 24.07
C GLU A 337 -13.70 24.07 22.54
N LYS A 338 -12.68 24.41 21.73
CA LYS A 338 -12.76 24.39 20.27
C LYS A 338 -12.31 23.05 19.66
N ALA A 339 -11.73 22.15 20.45
CA ALA A 339 -11.29 20.85 19.97
C ALA A 339 -12.50 19.95 19.68
N VAL A 340 -12.52 19.38 18.48
CA VAL A 340 -13.59 18.49 18.02
C VAL A 340 -13.14 17.03 17.89
N MET A 341 -11.82 16.81 17.91
CA MET A 341 -11.20 15.50 17.70
C MET A 341 -9.81 15.49 18.33
N ALA A 342 -9.42 14.35 18.89
CA ALA A 342 -8.07 14.05 19.34
C ALA A 342 -7.69 12.67 18.80
N TYR A 343 -6.44 12.51 18.40
CA TYR A 343 -5.91 11.24 17.90
C TYR A 343 -4.48 11.06 18.41
N SER A 344 -4.03 9.81 18.43
CA SER A 344 -2.68 9.44 18.85
C SER A 344 -1.80 9.15 17.65
N HIS A 345 -0.49 9.28 17.85
CA HIS A 345 0.47 8.61 16.99
C HIS A 345 0.34 7.08 17.13
N SER A 346 0.60 6.34 16.05
CA SER A 346 0.45 4.88 16.02
C SER A 346 1.71 4.18 15.50
N HIS A 347 1.84 2.90 15.85
CA HIS A 347 2.84 2.01 15.27
C HIS A 347 2.13 1.00 14.37
N LEU A 348 2.78 0.64 13.26
CA LEU A 348 2.35 -0.47 12.44
C LEU A 348 2.91 -1.77 13.03
N VAL A 349 2.04 -2.76 13.18
CA VAL A 349 2.37 -4.11 13.63
C VAL A 349 1.97 -5.15 12.59
N ASP A 350 2.55 -6.34 12.65
CA ASP A 350 2.11 -7.49 11.86
C ASP A 350 0.94 -8.23 12.51
N GLU A 351 0.44 -9.28 11.85
CA GLU A 351 -0.67 -10.10 12.34
C GLU A 351 -0.37 -10.87 13.65
N LYS A 352 0.88 -10.82 14.13
CA LYS A 352 1.32 -11.43 15.39
C LYS A 352 1.64 -10.38 16.46
N GLY A 353 1.34 -9.11 16.19
CA GLY A 353 1.63 -7.98 17.08
C GLY A 353 3.10 -7.55 17.09
N SER A 354 3.93 -8.06 16.17
CA SER A 354 5.34 -7.65 16.10
C SER A 354 5.44 -6.25 15.49
N PHE A 355 6.20 -5.36 16.12
CA PHE A 355 6.47 -4.03 15.59
C PHE A 355 7.10 -4.10 14.20
N LEU A 356 6.48 -3.44 13.24
CA LEU A 356 6.99 -3.30 11.88
C LEU A 356 7.65 -1.94 11.66
N ARG A 357 6.92 -0.86 11.96
CA ARG A 357 7.43 0.51 11.77
C ARG A 357 6.63 1.56 12.52
N ASP A 358 7.23 2.74 12.63
CA ASP A 358 6.61 3.93 13.19
C ASP A 358 5.95 4.76 12.08
N PHE A 359 4.67 5.14 12.23
CA PHE A 359 3.99 5.95 11.20
C PHE A 359 4.65 7.31 10.95
N ARG A 360 5.50 7.83 11.84
CA ARG A 360 6.30 9.04 11.57
C ARG A 360 7.27 8.84 10.41
N GLU A 361 7.75 7.63 10.18
CA GLU A 361 8.55 7.32 9.00
C GLU A 361 7.72 7.50 7.72
N ASP A 362 6.47 7.02 7.75
CA ASP A 362 5.53 7.19 6.64
C ASP A 362 5.16 8.66 6.47
N TYR A 363 4.88 9.40 7.54
CA TYR A 363 4.59 10.84 7.47
C TYR A 363 5.76 11.65 6.96
N GLY A 364 6.98 11.33 7.40
CA GLY A 364 8.20 11.99 6.91
C GLY A 364 8.41 11.72 5.42
N PHE A 365 8.03 10.53 4.98
CA PHE A 365 8.02 10.17 3.57
C PHE A 365 6.91 10.89 2.77
N ILE A 366 5.66 10.90 3.24
CA ILE A 366 4.49 11.49 2.56
C ILE A 366 4.58 13.02 2.49
N PHE A 367 4.91 13.64 3.62
CA PHE A 367 4.84 15.09 3.81
C PHE A 367 6.21 15.77 3.72
N GLY A 368 7.31 15.00 3.70
CA GLY A 368 8.68 15.51 3.70
C GLY A 368 9.15 16.01 5.08
N ASP A 369 8.26 16.10 6.05
CA ASP A 369 8.55 16.48 7.43
C ASP A 369 7.57 15.79 8.39
N ALA A 370 8.12 15.05 9.36
CA ALA A 370 7.36 14.42 10.44
C ALA A 370 7.55 15.10 11.80
N SER A 371 8.21 16.27 11.84
CA SER A 371 8.59 16.97 13.07
C SER A 371 7.40 17.21 14.00
N ARG A 372 6.23 17.57 13.44
CA ARG A 372 5.03 17.85 14.23
C ARG A 372 4.52 16.65 15.03
N TRP A 373 4.73 15.42 14.57
CA TRP A 373 4.32 14.20 15.28
C TRP A 373 5.34 13.73 16.34
N LYS A 374 6.38 14.53 16.62
CA LYS A 374 7.34 14.22 17.70
C LYS A 374 6.84 14.63 19.08
N SER A 375 5.80 15.48 19.14
CA SER A 375 5.19 15.98 20.36
C SER A 375 3.71 16.27 20.10
N ASP A 376 2.94 16.41 21.16
CA ASP A 376 1.54 16.83 21.07
C ASP A 376 1.43 18.18 20.36
N PHE A 377 0.42 18.34 19.49
CA PHE A 377 0.15 19.58 18.79
C PHE A 377 -1.35 19.82 18.64
N THR A 378 -1.72 21.06 18.36
CA THR A 378 -3.09 21.44 18.00
C THR A 378 -3.04 22.17 16.65
N VAL A 379 -4.00 21.86 15.78
CA VAL A 379 -4.08 22.45 14.44
C VAL A 379 -5.55 22.69 14.08
N GLU A 380 -5.83 23.77 13.35
CA GLU A 380 -7.17 24.00 12.83
C GLU A 380 -7.53 22.92 11.80
N GLY A 381 -8.73 22.35 11.90
CA GLY A 381 -9.16 21.26 11.02
C GLY A 381 -9.08 21.59 9.53
N LYS A 382 -9.34 22.84 9.12
CA LYS A 382 -9.20 23.27 7.72
C LYS A 382 -7.74 23.20 7.23
N VAL A 383 -6.80 23.51 8.12
CA VAL A 383 -5.37 23.45 7.83
C VAL A 383 -4.93 21.98 7.79
N GLU A 384 -5.38 21.14 8.72
CA GLU A 384 -5.05 19.70 8.71
C GLU A 384 -5.60 18.98 7.48
N VAL A 385 -6.84 19.29 7.09
CA VAL A 385 -7.44 18.72 5.89
C VAL A 385 -6.65 19.13 4.66
N ALA A 386 -6.45 20.43 4.44
CA ALA A 386 -5.78 20.94 3.25
C ALA A 386 -4.29 20.56 3.19
N GLY A 387 -3.61 20.46 4.33
CA GLY A 387 -2.19 20.19 4.42
C GLY A 387 -1.83 18.71 4.49
N SER A 388 -2.75 17.84 4.93
CA SER A 388 -2.42 16.45 5.22
C SER A 388 -3.49 15.44 4.81
N ILE A 389 -4.73 15.55 5.32
CA ILE A 389 -5.75 14.50 5.11
C ILE A 389 -6.12 14.31 3.62
N ILE A 390 -6.06 15.36 2.79
CA ILE A 390 -6.29 15.21 1.34
C ILE A 390 -5.25 14.32 0.65
N PHE A 391 -4.05 14.20 1.22
CA PHE A 391 -2.94 13.44 0.65
C PHE A 391 -2.88 12.02 1.25
N SER A 392 -3.00 11.93 2.57
CA SER A 392 -3.06 10.68 3.31
C SER A 392 -3.82 10.91 4.60
N ASN A 393 -4.65 9.94 5.00
CA ASN A 393 -5.25 9.98 6.33
C ASN A 393 -4.13 9.94 7.38
N THR A 394 -4.11 10.94 8.26
CA THR A 394 -3.16 11.07 9.39
C THR A 394 -3.78 10.65 10.72
N ILE A 395 -5.09 10.36 10.68
CA ILE A 395 -5.87 9.84 11.80
C ILE A 395 -5.83 8.31 11.66
N PRO A 396 -5.16 7.59 12.58
CA PRO A 396 -5.04 6.15 12.52
C PRO A 396 -6.39 5.44 12.48
#